data_AF-A0A0C1E1B5-F1
#
_entry.id   AF-A0A0C1E1B5-F1
#
_cell.length_a   1.000
_cell.length_b   1.000
_cell.length_c   1.000
_cell.angle_alpha   90.00
_cell.angle_beta   90.00
_cell.angle_gamma   90.00
#
_symmetry.space_group_name_H-M   'P 1'
#
loop_
_entity.id
_entity.type
_entity.pdbx_description
1 polymer ?
#
loop_
_entity_poly.entity_id
_entity_poly.type
_entity_poly.pdbx_seq_one_letter_code
_entity_poly.pdbx_strand_id
1 'polypeptide(L)'
;MAIQSMWQGPGTFLDLKTGLAILFSVTLLTVLTKALYNLYLHPLSRFPGPRSHAISRIPYLYRSIMGTLPFDMLTFHSKYGNIVRIAPDELAFAHADAWKEIQGHRGKSTGGSALEMEKARWFYRPLPEEPLHVVNEGREQHGKLRRQMAHGFSERAMREQEGVIRGYVDLLMRRLRELASPSPDSPTGDSSPVVISDWYNYTTFDIIGDLAFGESFGCLESSKYDGWIKGIFSTSLKDARDTHLRFTKDKMLRRMERGEDRSDLIEGLLKKKDELGLTIHELIANAEILIIGGSETTATLLSGVTYLLLRNPHAYEKLTEEVRTVFQNEDEINLVSVSQLPYMQACLDEALRVYPPIANGLPRVCPPGGATVMGEFVPENMYVSIHHWALYHRADYFTEPDVYAPERFLGDPRFENDRREVLQPFHTGPRACLGRNLAYSEMRLILALVMFNFDLKLADECGDWIQQRNYLMWQKPPLKREPYTDGFTRDIIEARRAVLSTNPRNDRPQKLVSCVDDSPSSLFNTEDLQDKVVVFLLAGSETTANTEVFLLLLLLLLLLTHHPATLAKLQAEIDHACINETMRLYPAMATGSPRCSTEPTIFSASTSVQRDPASQILPDEFIPELWLDER
;
A
#
# COMPACT_ATOMS: atom_id res chain seq x y z
N MET A 1 -41.30 35.64 3.29
CA MET A 1 -41.08 37.08 3.03
C MET A 1 -40.00 37.73 3.91
N ALA A 2 -39.45 37.08 4.95
CA ALA A 2 -38.39 37.68 5.80
C ALA A 2 -36.93 37.45 5.30
N ILE A 3 -36.70 36.59 4.31
CA ILE A 3 -35.35 36.36 3.73
C ILE A 3 -35.05 37.30 2.55
N GLN A 4 -36.09 37.87 1.91
CA GLN A 4 -35.94 38.83 0.81
C GLN A 4 -35.58 40.25 1.28
N SER A 5 -35.89 40.63 2.53
CA SER A 5 -35.59 41.97 3.04
C SER A 5 -34.16 42.12 3.59
N MET A 6 -33.45 41.01 3.83
CA MET A 6 -32.02 41.05 4.21
C MET A 6 -31.08 41.31 3.01
N TRP A 7 -31.60 41.29 1.78
CA TRP A 7 -30.82 41.46 0.54
C TRP A 7 -30.91 42.88 -0.06
N GLN A 8 -31.59 43.83 0.58
CA GLN A 8 -31.83 45.19 0.04
C GLN A 8 -31.29 46.34 0.92
N GLY A 9 -30.13 46.15 1.54
CA GLY A 9 -29.41 47.25 2.20
C GLY A 9 -28.40 47.93 1.25
N PRO A 10 -28.38 49.27 1.13
CA PRO A 10 -27.39 49.98 0.33
C PRO A 10 -26.08 50.07 1.13
N GLY A 11 -25.27 49.02 1.06
CA GLY A 11 -23.97 48.95 1.70
C GLY A 11 -23.11 47.88 1.03
N THR A 12 -22.32 48.31 0.03
CA THR A 12 -21.13 47.65 -0.53
C THR A 12 -20.98 46.14 -0.27
N PHE A 13 -21.87 45.33 -0.84
CA PHE A 13 -21.57 43.92 -1.07
C PHE A 13 -20.76 43.86 -2.37
N LEU A 14 -19.52 43.37 -2.30
CA LEU A 14 -18.77 43.05 -3.52
C LEU A 14 -19.64 42.13 -4.39
N ASP A 15 -19.86 42.50 -5.65
CA ASP A 15 -20.48 41.59 -6.61
C ASP A 15 -19.71 40.25 -6.59
N LEU A 16 -20.43 39.13 -6.72
CA LEU A 16 -19.87 37.78 -6.60
C LEU A 16 -18.65 37.60 -7.52
N LYS A 17 -18.68 38.21 -8.71
CA LYS A 17 -17.56 38.23 -9.65
C LYS A 17 -16.33 38.94 -9.09
N THR A 18 -16.52 40.09 -8.45
CA THR A 18 -15.44 40.85 -7.79
C THR A 18 -14.91 40.07 -6.58
N GLY A 19 -15.78 39.44 -5.79
CA GLY A 19 -15.38 38.57 -4.68
C GLY A 19 -14.53 37.38 -5.14
N LEU A 20 -14.95 36.68 -6.21
CA LEU A 20 -14.21 35.56 -6.80
C LEU A 20 -12.89 36.02 -7.44
N ALA A 21 -12.86 37.19 -8.10
CA ALA A 21 -11.65 37.75 -8.68
C ALA A 21 -10.61 38.15 -7.63
N ILE A 22 -11.04 38.71 -6.49
CA ILE A 22 -10.16 39.00 -5.36
C ILE A 22 -9.63 37.70 -4.77
N LEU A 23 -10.51 36.72 -4.51
CA LEU A 23 -10.10 35.41 -4.00
C LEU A 23 -9.04 34.79 -4.93
N PHE A 24 -9.32 34.71 -6.23
CA PHE A 24 -8.38 34.21 -7.23
C PHE A 24 -7.04 34.97 -7.20
N SER A 25 -7.07 36.31 -7.15
CA SER A 25 -5.85 37.13 -7.15
C SER A 25 -5.02 36.91 -5.89
N VAL A 26 -5.65 36.86 -4.72
CA VAL A 26 -5.00 36.58 -3.43
C VAL A 26 -4.38 35.18 -3.44
N THR A 27 -5.11 34.19 -3.94
CA THR A 27 -4.60 32.82 -3.96
C THR A 27 -3.50 32.63 -5.01
N LEU A 28 -3.59 33.26 -6.18
CA LEU A 28 -2.51 33.29 -7.19
C LEU A 28 -1.26 33.95 -6.63
N LEU A 29 -1.39 35.11 -5.97
CA LEU A 29 -0.28 35.78 -5.32
C LEU A 29 0.36 34.90 -4.25
N THR A 30 -0.45 34.17 -3.49
CA THR A 30 0.03 33.24 -2.45
C THR A 30 0.84 32.10 -3.07
N VAL A 31 0.35 31.48 -4.16
CA VAL A 31 1.09 30.43 -4.87
C VAL A 31 2.39 30.95 -5.47
N LEU A 32 2.37 32.11 -6.13
CA LEU A 32 3.58 32.69 -6.71
C LEU A 32 4.60 33.02 -5.64
N THR A 33 4.17 33.62 -4.53
CA THR A 33 5.05 33.93 -3.39
C THR A 33 5.64 32.65 -2.81
N LYS A 34 4.83 31.61 -2.64
CA LYS A 34 5.27 30.30 -2.14
C LYS A 34 6.23 29.60 -3.11
N ALA A 35 5.97 29.66 -4.41
CA ALA A 35 6.84 29.10 -5.44
C ALA A 35 8.22 29.78 -5.42
N LEU A 36 8.24 31.12 -5.33
CA LEU A 36 9.47 31.89 -5.21
C LEU A 36 10.22 31.57 -3.91
N TYR A 37 9.50 31.50 -2.78
CA TYR A 37 10.08 31.08 -1.51
C TYR A 37 10.69 29.67 -1.63
N ASN A 38 9.93 28.70 -2.14
CA ASN A 38 10.35 27.31 -2.28
C ASN A 38 11.58 27.16 -3.18
N LEU A 39 11.69 27.95 -4.24
CA LEU A 39 12.83 27.91 -5.16
C LEU A 39 14.09 28.56 -4.60
N TYR A 40 13.97 29.71 -3.94
CA TYR A 40 15.13 30.57 -3.65
C TYR A 40 15.44 30.76 -2.17
N LEU A 41 14.44 30.66 -1.29
CA LEU A 41 14.56 31.00 0.13
C LEU A 41 14.37 29.80 1.05
N HIS A 42 13.73 28.73 0.58
CA HIS A 42 13.51 27.52 1.35
C HIS A 42 14.84 26.92 1.79
N PRO A 43 14.95 26.34 3.00
CA PRO A 43 16.22 25.78 3.48
C PRO A 43 16.83 24.71 2.56
N LEU A 44 15.97 24.00 1.81
CA LEU A 44 16.39 23.01 0.82
C LEU A 44 16.67 23.58 -0.59
N SER A 45 16.59 24.90 -0.81
CA SER A 45 16.79 25.55 -2.12
C SER A 45 18.16 25.27 -2.75
N ARG A 46 19.18 25.01 -1.91
CA ARG A 46 20.54 24.66 -2.36
C ARG A 46 20.67 23.27 -2.99
N PHE A 47 19.75 22.36 -2.68
CA PHE A 47 19.83 20.98 -3.17
C PHE A 47 19.32 20.87 -4.61
N PRO A 48 19.99 20.11 -5.47
CA PRO A 48 19.59 19.98 -6.87
C PRO A 48 18.32 19.14 -7.00
N GLY A 49 17.53 19.39 -8.05
CA GLY A 49 16.33 18.61 -8.35
C GLY A 49 15.46 19.27 -9.41
N PRO A 50 14.38 18.60 -9.86
CA PRO A 50 13.44 19.20 -10.78
C PRO A 50 12.77 20.44 -10.15
N ARG A 51 12.82 21.58 -10.83
CA ARG A 51 12.21 22.83 -10.32
C ARG A 51 10.71 22.68 -10.02
N SER A 52 10.00 21.86 -10.77
CA SER A 52 8.58 21.57 -10.52
C SER A 52 8.35 20.91 -9.16
N HIS A 53 9.23 19.99 -8.74
CA HIS A 53 9.16 19.30 -7.46
C HIS A 53 9.65 20.19 -6.31
N ALA A 54 10.62 21.07 -6.59
CA ALA A 54 11.04 22.08 -5.63
C ALA A 54 9.91 23.09 -5.33
N ILE A 55 9.13 23.49 -6.35
CA ILE A 55 8.01 24.45 -6.20
C ILE A 55 6.85 23.83 -5.42
N SER A 56 6.42 22.63 -5.79
CA SER A 56 5.21 21.99 -5.25
C SER A 56 5.41 20.48 -5.15
N ARG A 57 4.67 19.85 -4.23
CA ARG A 57 4.62 18.38 -4.12
C ARG A 57 3.74 17.75 -5.21
N ILE A 58 2.90 18.50 -5.92
CA ILE A 58 1.96 17.97 -6.94
C ILE A 58 2.65 17.06 -7.98
N PRO A 59 3.81 17.40 -8.56
CA PRO A 59 4.48 16.51 -9.52
C PRO A 59 4.92 15.18 -8.91
N TYR A 60 5.36 15.17 -7.65
CA TYR A 60 5.65 13.95 -6.90
C TYR A 60 4.36 13.13 -6.72
N LEU A 61 3.26 13.77 -6.30
CA LEU A 61 1.97 13.09 -6.15
C LEU A 61 1.48 12.49 -7.46
N TYR A 62 1.57 13.25 -8.56
CA TYR A 62 1.19 12.80 -9.88
C TYR A 62 1.96 11.53 -10.27
N ARG A 63 3.28 11.50 -10.08
CA ARG A 63 4.10 10.31 -10.39
C ARG A 63 3.78 9.12 -9.51
N SER A 64 3.49 9.35 -8.23
CA SER A 64 3.00 8.32 -7.30
C SER A 64 1.66 7.74 -7.76
N ILE A 65 0.71 8.58 -8.17
CA ILE A 65 -0.62 8.17 -8.66
C ILE A 65 -0.52 7.50 -10.04
N MET A 66 0.48 7.85 -10.84
CA MET A 66 0.74 7.15 -12.09
C MET A 66 1.47 5.82 -11.88
N GLY A 67 1.94 5.53 -10.66
CA GLY A 67 2.72 4.35 -10.33
C GLY A 67 4.11 4.33 -10.99
N THR A 68 4.67 5.50 -11.29
CA THR A 68 5.93 5.67 -12.06
C THR A 68 7.10 6.19 -11.23
N LEU A 69 6.82 6.55 -9.97
CA LEU A 69 7.77 7.21 -9.07
C LEU A 69 9.14 6.51 -8.96
N PRO A 70 9.24 5.17 -8.74
CA PRO A 70 10.56 4.54 -8.62
C PRO A 70 11.44 4.72 -9.87
N PHE A 71 10.84 4.65 -11.07
CA PHE A 71 11.54 4.76 -12.34
C PHE A 71 11.99 6.21 -12.62
N ASP A 72 11.14 7.18 -12.27
CA ASP A 72 11.49 8.59 -12.34
C ASP A 72 12.64 8.94 -11.39
N MET A 73 12.69 8.30 -10.21
CA MET A 73 13.77 8.52 -9.25
C MET A 73 15.12 8.07 -9.78
N LEU A 74 15.19 6.98 -10.55
CA LEU A 74 16.43 6.59 -11.25
C LEU A 74 16.87 7.69 -12.22
N THR A 75 15.93 8.26 -12.99
CA THR A 75 16.21 9.36 -13.92
C THR A 75 16.70 10.60 -13.17
N PHE A 76 16.10 10.91 -12.02
CA PHE A 76 16.50 12.06 -11.22
C PHE A 76 17.89 11.88 -10.60
N HIS A 77 18.19 10.71 -10.02
CA HIS A 77 19.51 10.43 -9.47
C HIS A 77 20.60 10.40 -10.55
N SER A 78 20.30 9.87 -11.73
CA SER A 78 21.22 9.88 -12.88
C SER A 78 21.55 11.30 -13.34
N LYS A 79 20.61 12.24 -13.21
CA LYS A 79 20.76 13.64 -13.66
C LYS A 79 21.36 14.57 -12.60
N TYR A 80 20.93 14.42 -11.34
CA TYR A 80 21.20 15.38 -10.27
C TYR A 80 22.20 14.84 -9.22
N GLY A 81 22.53 13.54 -9.26
CA GLY A 81 23.47 12.89 -8.37
C GLY A 81 22.83 12.22 -7.16
N ASN A 82 23.63 12.03 -6.10
CA ASN A 82 23.25 11.20 -4.94
C ASN A 82 22.18 11.82 -4.02
N ILE A 83 22.00 13.14 -4.05
CA ILE A 83 21.06 13.86 -3.20
C ILE A 83 20.17 14.71 -4.10
N VAL A 84 18.86 14.45 -4.08
CA VAL A 84 17.91 15.11 -4.97
C VAL A 84 16.73 15.65 -4.19
N ARG A 85 16.35 16.90 -4.43
CA ARG A 85 15.13 17.49 -3.90
C ARG A 85 13.92 17.04 -4.73
N ILE A 86 13.06 16.23 -4.12
CA ILE A 86 11.92 15.56 -4.76
C ILE A 86 10.56 16.09 -4.30
N ALA A 87 10.54 16.95 -3.29
CA ALA A 87 9.41 17.80 -2.91
C ALA A 87 9.96 19.10 -2.31
N PRO A 88 9.12 20.11 -2.00
CA PRO A 88 9.61 21.34 -1.36
C PRO A 88 10.43 21.07 -0.10
N ASP A 89 10.03 20.09 0.69
CA ASP A 89 10.51 19.71 2.01
C ASP A 89 11.04 18.27 2.08
N GLU A 90 11.33 17.61 0.94
CA GLU A 90 11.83 16.23 0.89
C GLU A 90 13.07 16.06 0.00
N LEU A 91 14.06 15.31 0.52
CA LEU A 91 15.27 14.88 -0.18
C LEU A 91 15.31 13.36 -0.36
N ALA A 92 15.53 12.91 -1.59
CA ALA A 92 15.87 11.52 -1.90
C ALA A 92 17.40 11.34 -1.90
N PHE A 93 17.86 10.27 -1.25
CA PHE A 93 19.26 9.87 -1.16
C PHE A 93 19.48 8.54 -1.90
N ALA A 94 20.57 8.47 -2.66
CA ALA A 94 20.99 7.26 -3.35
C ALA A 94 22.48 7.00 -3.12
N HIS A 95 22.85 6.51 -1.94
CA HIS A 95 24.22 6.14 -1.58
C HIS A 95 24.23 5.14 -0.41
N ALA A 96 25.27 4.31 -0.30
CA ALA A 96 25.41 3.31 0.77
C ALA A 96 25.35 3.94 2.17
N ASP A 97 26.12 5.01 2.40
CA ASP A 97 26.20 5.68 3.71
C ASP A 97 24.86 6.22 4.20
N ALA A 98 23.96 6.60 3.28
CA ALA A 98 22.65 7.14 3.63
C ALA A 98 21.82 6.14 4.45
N TRP A 99 21.96 4.83 4.21
CA TRP A 99 21.27 3.81 5.01
C TRP A 99 21.62 3.91 6.48
N LYS A 100 22.92 3.97 6.78
CA LYS A 100 23.42 4.03 8.15
C LYS A 100 23.09 5.37 8.81
N GLU A 101 23.18 6.47 8.08
CA GLU A 101 22.98 7.81 8.64
C GLU A 101 21.51 8.18 8.81
N ILE A 102 20.62 7.72 7.93
CA ILE A 102 19.17 7.95 7.99
C ILE A 102 18.50 6.93 8.92
N GLN A 103 18.86 5.64 8.80
CA GLN A 103 18.12 4.55 9.45
C GLN A 103 18.90 3.83 10.55
N GLY A 104 20.23 3.99 10.59
CA GLY A 104 21.08 3.30 11.55
C GLY A 104 20.93 3.80 13.00
N HIS A 105 21.55 3.06 13.92
CA HIS A 105 21.61 3.45 15.32
C HIS A 105 22.43 4.73 15.48
N ARG A 106 21.85 5.76 16.11
CA ARG A 106 22.56 7.01 16.41
C ARG A 106 23.14 6.98 17.82
N GLY A 107 24.44 7.28 17.90
CA GLY A 107 25.19 7.38 19.15
C GLY A 107 25.85 8.75 19.28
N LYS A 108 26.61 8.99 20.35
CA LYS A 108 27.35 10.25 20.58
C LYS A 108 28.41 10.57 19.51
N SER A 109 28.79 9.60 18.68
CA SER A 109 29.87 9.71 17.68
C SER A 109 29.42 10.14 16.28
N THR A 110 28.12 10.19 16.00
CA THR A 110 27.60 10.73 14.74
C THR A 110 27.34 12.23 14.96
N GLY A 111 28.15 13.10 14.35
CA GLY A 111 28.17 14.56 14.56
C GLY A 111 26.91 15.36 14.15
N GLY A 112 25.72 14.85 14.48
CA GLY A 112 24.42 15.49 14.39
C GLY A 112 23.56 15.13 15.61
N SER A 113 22.29 15.55 15.62
CA SER A 113 21.34 15.26 16.71
C SER A 113 21.40 13.79 17.14
N ALA A 114 21.54 13.52 18.45
CA ALA A 114 21.61 12.16 19.03
C ALA A 114 20.30 11.36 18.88
N LEU A 115 19.30 11.96 18.24
CA LEU A 115 17.96 11.41 18.03
C LEU A 115 17.88 10.68 16.68
N GLU A 116 17.29 9.49 16.71
CA GLU A 116 16.88 8.72 15.54
C GLU A 116 15.94 9.55 14.64
N MET A 117 16.02 9.38 13.31
CA MET A 117 15.03 9.96 12.41
C MET A 117 13.74 9.13 12.47
N GLU A 118 12.69 9.74 13.00
CA GLU A 118 11.37 9.10 13.12
C GLU A 118 10.76 8.82 11.73
N LYS A 119 9.78 7.92 11.71
CA LYS A 119 8.97 7.68 10.52
C LYS A 119 8.07 8.89 10.22
N ALA A 120 7.95 9.28 8.96
CA ALA A 120 7.12 10.41 8.58
C ALA A 120 5.63 10.12 8.85
N ARG A 121 5.01 10.86 9.79
CA ARG A 121 3.62 10.61 10.21
C ARG A 121 2.64 10.63 9.04
N TRP A 122 2.79 11.57 8.12
CA TRP A 122 1.92 11.69 6.94
C TRP A 122 1.89 10.42 6.06
N PHE A 123 2.96 9.64 6.08
CA PHE A 123 3.09 8.41 5.30
C PHE A 123 2.63 7.17 6.08
N TYR A 124 2.99 7.07 7.36
CA TYR A 124 2.77 5.87 8.18
C TYR A 124 1.50 5.91 9.03
N ARG A 125 0.87 7.07 9.17
CA ARG A 125 -0.38 7.29 9.92
C ARG A 125 -1.16 8.44 9.25
N PRO A 126 -1.67 8.23 8.03
CA PRO A 126 -2.36 9.27 7.26
C PRO A 126 -3.62 9.77 7.97
N LEU A 127 -4.34 8.90 8.70
CA LEU A 127 -5.54 9.26 9.43
C LEU A 127 -5.23 9.41 10.93
N PRO A 128 -5.53 10.56 11.56
CA PRO A 128 -5.29 10.76 12.99
C PRO A 128 -6.00 9.75 13.91
N GLU A 129 -7.15 9.24 13.47
CA GLU A 129 -7.99 8.27 14.18
C GLU A 129 -7.42 6.83 14.15
N GLU A 130 -6.41 6.56 13.32
CA GLU A 130 -5.83 5.21 13.21
C GLU A 130 -5.17 4.78 14.52
N PRO A 131 -5.41 3.53 14.95
CA PRO A 131 -4.76 2.96 16.11
C PRO A 131 -3.24 2.87 15.91
N LEU A 132 -2.52 2.97 17.01
CA LEU A 132 -1.07 2.88 17.02
C LEU A 132 -0.63 1.42 16.96
N HIS A 133 0.43 1.16 16.20
CA HIS A 133 1.07 -0.14 16.07
C HIS A 133 2.57 0.02 15.84
N VAL A 134 3.32 -1.08 15.88
CA VAL A 134 4.79 -1.06 15.82
C VAL A 134 5.37 -0.31 14.63
N VAL A 135 4.65 -0.21 13.50
CA VAL A 135 5.16 0.50 12.32
C VAL A 135 4.98 2.01 12.43
N ASN A 136 3.96 2.53 13.12
CA ASN A 136 3.64 3.96 13.17
C ASN A 136 3.84 4.63 14.55
N GLU A 137 4.27 3.87 15.57
CA GLU A 137 4.65 4.41 16.88
C GLU A 137 5.98 5.18 16.88
N GLY A 138 6.10 6.12 17.80
CA GLY A 138 7.32 6.83 18.17
C GLY A 138 8.36 5.91 18.82
N ARG A 139 9.60 6.41 18.92
CA ARG A 139 10.80 5.64 19.25
C ARG A 139 10.69 4.76 20.49
N GLU A 140 10.20 5.31 21.60
CA GLU A 140 10.18 4.59 22.88
C GLU A 140 9.23 3.39 22.83
N GLN A 141 7.97 3.63 22.47
CA GLN A 141 6.98 2.55 22.41
C GLN A 141 7.29 1.56 21.29
N HIS A 142 7.80 2.03 20.14
CA HIS A 142 8.30 1.14 19.09
C HIS A 142 9.33 0.15 19.64
N GLY A 143 10.33 0.63 20.40
CA GLY A 143 11.36 -0.22 20.98
C GLY A 143 10.80 -1.27 21.94
N LYS A 144 9.75 -0.93 22.71
CA LYS A 144 9.06 -1.85 23.61
C LYS A 144 8.25 -2.90 22.83
N LEU A 145 7.41 -2.47 21.89
CA LEU A 145 6.60 -3.34 21.01
C LEU A 145 7.48 -4.31 20.22
N ARG A 146 8.51 -3.77 19.54
CA ARG A 146 9.46 -4.57 18.74
C ARG A 146 10.14 -5.63 19.59
N ARG A 147 10.56 -5.29 20.81
CA ARG A 147 11.24 -6.24 21.71
C ARG A 147 10.34 -7.43 22.03
N GLN A 148 9.07 -7.20 22.32
CA GLN A 148 8.16 -8.30 22.66
C GLN A 148 7.86 -9.20 21.46
N MET A 149 7.71 -8.63 20.26
CA MET A 149 7.47 -9.43 19.06
C MET A 149 8.72 -10.13 18.52
N ALA A 150 9.92 -9.54 18.70
CA ALA A 150 11.16 -10.04 18.09
C ALA A 150 11.49 -11.49 18.46
N HIS A 151 11.03 -11.98 19.61
CA HIS A 151 11.19 -13.38 20.00
C HIS A 151 10.52 -14.33 19.01
N GLY A 152 9.28 -14.04 18.59
CA GLY A 152 8.53 -14.82 17.60
C GLY A 152 9.15 -14.80 16.20
N PHE A 153 9.98 -13.80 15.88
CA PHE A 153 10.69 -13.69 14.59
C PHE A 153 12.15 -14.16 14.64
N SER A 154 12.61 -14.72 15.76
CA SER A 154 13.96 -15.26 15.88
C SER A 154 14.14 -16.53 15.03
N GLU A 155 15.37 -16.83 14.59
CA GLU A 155 15.64 -18.08 13.86
C GLU A 155 15.20 -19.32 14.63
N ARG A 156 15.36 -19.29 15.96
CA ARG A 156 14.90 -20.39 16.83
C ARG A 156 13.39 -20.55 16.74
N ALA A 157 12.62 -19.45 16.87
CA ALA A 157 11.17 -19.50 16.77
C ALA A 157 10.71 -19.95 15.37
N MET A 158 11.39 -19.52 14.29
CA MET A 158 11.08 -20.00 12.93
C MET A 158 11.25 -21.51 12.80
N ARG A 159 12.29 -22.09 13.40
CA ARG A 159 12.47 -23.56 13.46
C ARG A 159 11.39 -24.25 14.28
N GLU A 160 11.00 -23.66 15.41
CA GLU A 160 9.90 -24.20 16.25
C GLU A 160 8.53 -24.14 15.52
N GLN A 161 8.34 -23.14 14.65
CA GLN A 161 7.13 -22.97 13.82
C GLN A 161 7.19 -23.71 12.48
N GLU A 162 8.25 -24.48 12.22
CA GLU A 162 8.45 -25.16 10.94
C GLU A 162 7.26 -26.06 10.57
N GLY A 163 6.71 -26.81 11.53
CA GLY A 163 5.57 -27.68 11.27
C GLY A 163 4.34 -26.95 10.75
N VAL A 164 4.08 -25.73 11.24
CA VAL A 164 2.97 -24.88 10.77
C VAL A 164 3.25 -24.39 9.35
N ILE A 165 4.43 -23.81 9.13
CA ILE A 165 4.85 -23.28 7.82
C ILE A 165 4.81 -24.41 6.78
N ARG A 166 5.43 -25.55 7.10
CA ARG A 166 5.52 -26.72 6.21
C ARG A 166 4.14 -27.27 5.87
N GLY A 167 3.21 -27.34 6.82
CA GLY A 167 1.85 -27.80 6.58
C GLY A 167 1.13 -27.01 5.48
N TYR A 168 1.26 -25.68 5.46
CA TYR A 168 0.69 -24.83 4.41
C TYR A 168 1.43 -24.95 3.08
N VAL A 169 2.76 -25.12 3.10
CA VAL A 169 3.54 -25.33 1.87
C VAL A 169 3.25 -26.70 1.24
N ASP A 170 3.05 -27.74 2.05
CA ASP A 170 2.60 -29.05 1.57
C ASP A 170 1.20 -28.99 0.96
N LEU A 171 0.29 -28.21 1.56
CA LEU A 171 -1.02 -27.94 0.99
C LEU A 171 -0.91 -27.22 -0.36
N LEU A 172 -0.02 -26.22 -0.47
CA LEU A 172 0.30 -25.57 -1.75
C LEU A 172 0.76 -26.60 -2.80
N MET A 173 1.75 -27.44 -2.47
CA MET A 173 2.27 -28.45 -3.40
C MET A 173 1.16 -29.41 -3.86
N ARG A 174 0.32 -29.86 -2.94
CA ARG A 174 -0.83 -30.73 -3.24
C ARG A 174 -1.79 -30.07 -4.23
N ARG A 175 -2.18 -28.82 -3.98
CA ARG A 175 -3.09 -28.06 -4.85
C ARG A 175 -2.49 -27.80 -6.23
N LEU A 176 -1.19 -27.49 -6.31
CA LEU A 176 -0.51 -27.31 -7.59
C LEU A 176 -0.44 -28.62 -8.37
N ARG A 177 -0.24 -29.79 -7.73
CA ARG A 177 -0.31 -31.10 -8.40
C ARG A 177 -1.71 -31.42 -8.94
N GLU A 178 -2.76 -31.08 -8.19
CA GLU A 178 -4.15 -31.21 -8.65
C GLU A 178 -4.38 -30.41 -9.93
N LEU A 179 -3.84 -29.19 -10.02
CA LEU A 179 -3.95 -28.34 -11.21
C LEU A 179 -3.02 -28.72 -12.36
N ALA A 180 -1.86 -29.31 -12.06
CA ALA A 180 -0.89 -29.77 -13.05
C ALA A 180 -1.30 -31.08 -13.74
N SER A 181 -2.42 -31.70 -13.32
CA SER A 181 -2.93 -32.90 -13.98
C SER A 181 -3.35 -32.59 -15.42
N PRO A 182 -3.08 -33.49 -16.40
CA PRO A 182 -3.37 -33.23 -17.81
C PRO A 182 -4.85 -32.88 -18.00
N SER A 183 -5.12 -31.77 -18.70
CA SER A 183 -6.50 -31.43 -19.04
C SER A 183 -7.04 -32.47 -20.03
N PRO A 184 -8.25 -33.04 -19.81
CA PRO A 184 -8.89 -33.96 -20.75
C PRO A 184 -9.01 -33.39 -22.16
N ASP A 185 -9.02 -32.06 -22.28
CA ASP A 185 -9.25 -31.31 -23.51
C ASP A 185 -7.96 -30.84 -24.20
N SER A 186 -6.76 -31.15 -23.66
CA SER A 186 -5.48 -30.72 -24.23
C SER A 186 -4.91 -31.75 -25.23
N PRO A 187 -4.82 -31.43 -26.54
CA PRO A 187 -4.26 -32.34 -27.54
C PRO A 187 -2.75 -32.58 -27.40
N THR A 188 -2.04 -31.76 -26.62
CA THR A 188 -0.59 -31.89 -26.34
C THR A 188 -0.28 -32.56 -25.00
N GLY A 189 -1.29 -32.82 -24.17
CA GLY A 189 -1.12 -33.37 -22.82
C GLY A 189 -0.64 -32.34 -21.78
N ASP A 190 -0.54 -31.06 -22.16
CA ASP A 190 -0.11 -29.99 -21.26
C ASP A 190 -1.17 -29.67 -20.20
N SER A 191 -0.71 -29.31 -18.99
CA SER A 191 -1.57 -28.84 -17.90
C SER A 191 -2.16 -27.47 -18.18
N SER A 192 -3.33 -27.18 -17.59
CA SER A 192 -3.94 -25.85 -17.66
C SER A 192 -3.01 -24.78 -17.07
N PRO A 193 -2.86 -23.60 -17.69
CA PRO A 193 -2.02 -22.53 -17.14
C PRO A 193 -2.52 -22.07 -15.77
N VAL A 194 -1.58 -21.86 -14.84
CA VAL A 194 -1.84 -21.48 -13.44
C VAL A 194 -1.28 -20.10 -13.15
N VAL A 195 -2.07 -19.23 -12.50
CA VAL A 195 -1.60 -17.93 -11.99
C VAL A 195 -0.83 -18.16 -10.68
N ILE A 196 0.47 -18.45 -10.78
CA ILE A 196 1.28 -18.83 -9.61
C ILE A 196 1.36 -17.73 -8.53
N SER A 197 1.23 -16.45 -8.91
CA SER A 197 1.22 -15.33 -7.97
C SER A 197 0.07 -15.39 -6.96
N ASP A 198 -1.10 -15.90 -7.38
CA ASP A 198 -2.24 -16.08 -6.47
C ASP A 198 -1.97 -17.16 -5.44
N TRP A 199 -1.34 -18.25 -5.87
CA TRP A 199 -0.97 -19.36 -4.99
C TRP A 199 0.07 -18.94 -3.94
N TYR A 200 1.07 -18.14 -4.32
CA TYR A 200 2.01 -17.55 -3.35
C TYR A 200 1.31 -16.62 -2.37
N ASN A 201 0.38 -15.79 -2.83
CA ASN A 201 -0.41 -14.94 -1.95
C ASN A 201 -1.25 -15.80 -0.99
N TYR A 202 -2.01 -16.79 -1.47
CA TYR A 202 -2.82 -17.68 -0.63
C TYR A 202 -1.99 -18.35 0.47
N THR A 203 -0.82 -18.89 0.11
CA THR A 203 0.08 -19.54 1.06
C THR A 203 0.57 -18.58 2.14
N THR A 204 1.07 -17.42 1.74
CA THR A 204 1.65 -16.45 2.68
C THR A 204 0.58 -15.81 3.56
N PHE A 205 -0.65 -15.60 3.06
CA PHE A 205 -1.80 -15.20 3.89
C PHE A 205 -2.13 -16.24 4.95
N ASP A 206 -2.25 -17.52 4.57
CA ASP A 206 -2.60 -18.56 5.53
C ASP A 206 -1.51 -18.80 6.59
N ILE A 207 -0.23 -18.77 6.19
CA ILE A 207 0.89 -18.86 7.12
C ILE A 207 0.87 -17.70 8.11
N ILE A 208 0.82 -16.45 7.65
CA ILE A 208 0.85 -15.30 8.56
C ILE A 208 -0.42 -15.20 9.40
N GLY A 209 -1.58 -15.62 8.87
CA GLY A 209 -2.83 -15.70 9.61
C GLY A 209 -2.73 -16.64 10.81
N ASP A 210 -2.18 -17.83 10.58
CA ASP A 210 -1.96 -18.80 11.65
C ASP A 210 -0.88 -18.32 12.64
N LEU A 211 0.22 -17.76 12.16
CA LEU A 211 1.29 -17.24 13.01
C LEU A 211 0.93 -15.97 13.79
N ALA A 212 -0.08 -15.20 13.37
CA ALA A 212 -0.51 -13.97 14.07
C ALA A 212 -1.77 -14.17 14.94
N PHE A 213 -2.74 -14.97 14.50
CA PHE A 213 -4.04 -15.14 15.16
C PHE A 213 -4.28 -16.55 15.68
N GLY A 214 -3.40 -17.49 15.36
CA GLY A 214 -3.57 -18.89 15.69
C GLY A 214 -4.62 -19.64 14.85
N GLU A 215 -5.01 -19.08 13.72
CA GLU A 215 -5.88 -19.70 12.72
C GLU A 215 -5.67 -19.07 11.34
N SER A 216 -5.62 -19.87 10.28
CA SER A 216 -5.47 -19.40 8.90
C SER A 216 -6.72 -18.69 8.37
N PHE A 217 -6.63 -18.16 7.15
CA PHE A 217 -7.74 -17.54 6.44
C PHE A 217 -8.44 -18.51 5.47
N GLY A 218 -7.92 -19.73 5.30
CA GLY A 218 -8.48 -20.75 4.42
C GLY A 218 -8.33 -20.41 2.93
N CYS A 219 -7.38 -19.55 2.57
CA CYS A 219 -7.18 -19.10 1.19
C CYS A 219 -6.75 -20.27 0.28
N LEU A 220 -5.80 -21.09 0.74
CA LEU A 220 -5.31 -22.25 0.01
C LEU A 220 -6.36 -23.35 -0.13
N GLU A 221 -7.13 -23.58 0.93
CA GLU A 221 -8.18 -24.61 0.90
C GLU A 221 -9.29 -24.24 -0.07
N SER A 222 -9.75 -22.98 -0.02
CA SER A 222 -10.84 -22.48 -0.85
C SER A 222 -10.41 -22.08 -2.27
N SER A 223 -9.11 -21.96 -2.53
CA SER A 223 -8.53 -21.44 -3.78
C SER A 223 -9.10 -20.07 -4.17
N LYS A 224 -9.47 -19.27 -3.17
CA LYS A 224 -10.10 -17.97 -3.32
C LYS A 224 -9.57 -17.03 -2.24
N TYR A 225 -9.41 -15.76 -2.60
CA TYR A 225 -9.38 -14.70 -1.60
C TYR A 225 -10.79 -14.57 -1.02
N ASP A 226 -10.89 -14.58 0.31
CA ASP A 226 -12.09 -14.10 0.97
C ASP A 226 -12.33 -12.63 0.57
N GLY A 227 -13.61 -12.23 0.45
CA GLY A 227 -14.00 -10.89 -0.02
C GLY A 227 -13.39 -9.77 0.81
N TRP A 228 -13.06 -10.02 2.07
CA TRP A 228 -12.37 -9.05 2.92
C TRP A 228 -10.86 -8.94 2.65
N ILE A 229 -10.18 -9.97 2.11
CA ILE A 229 -8.76 -9.88 1.70
C ILE A 229 -8.66 -9.00 0.46
N LYS A 230 -9.60 -9.15 -0.48
CA LYS A 230 -9.83 -8.15 -1.54
C LYS A 230 -10.15 -6.79 -0.93
N GLY A 231 -10.84 -6.76 0.22
CA GLY A 231 -11.17 -5.56 0.99
C GLY A 231 -10.02 -4.84 1.72
N ILE A 232 -8.96 -5.56 2.14
CA ILE A 232 -7.72 -4.97 2.67
C ILE A 232 -7.10 -4.06 1.60
N PHE A 233 -7.22 -4.47 0.35
CA PHE A 233 -6.51 -3.90 -0.78
C PHE A 233 -7.40 -3.08 -1.74
N SER A 234 -8.74 -3.16 -1.66
CA SER A 234 -9.73 -2.38 -2.44
C SER A 234 -10.33 -1.17 -1.70
N THR A 235 -11.06 -0.32 -2.43
CA THR A 235 -11.43 1.05 -2.00
C THR A 235 -12.91 1.27 -1.72
N SER A 236 -13.71 0.23 -1.51
CA SER A 236 -15.03 0.43 -0.87
C SER A 236 -14.82 0.79 0.61
N LEU A 237 -14.51 2.06 0.86
CA LEU A 237 -13.78 2.59 2.03
C LEU A 237 -14.45 2.40 3.40
N LYS A 238 -15.74 2.07 3.45
CA LYS A 238 -16.38 1.68 4.71
C LYS A 238 -16.59 0.19 4.79
N ASP A 239 -17.36 -0.38 3.87
CA ASP A 239 -17.77 -1.77 4.00
C ASP A 239 -16.60 -2.75 3.95
N ALA A 240 -15.59 -2.51 3.11
CA ALA A 240 -14.44 -3.41 2.98
C ALA A 240 -13.46 -3.27 4.16
N ARG A 241 -13.18 -2.02 4.59
CA ARG A 241 -12.33 -1.73 5.75
C ARG A 241 -12.99 -2.20 7.06
N ASP A 242 -14.28 -1.92 7.23
CA ASP A 242 -15.05 -2.33 8.39
C ASP A 242 -15.22 -3.86 8.42
N THR A 243 -15.29 -4.51 7.25
CA THR A 243 -15.29 -5.98 7.17
C THR A 243 -13.91 -6.54 7.53
N HIS A 244 -12.81 -5.98 7.00
CA HIS A 244 -11.45 -6.38 7.38
C HIS A 244 -11.22 -6.22 8.88
N LEU A 245 -11.49 -5.03 9.43
CA LEU A 245 -11.35 -4.73 10.85
C LEU A 245 -12.22 -5.66 11.71
N ARG A 246 -13.41 -6.02 11.25
CA ARG A 246 -14.27 -6.99 11.94
C ARG A 246 -13.65 -8.38 11.93
N PHE A 247 -13.19 -8.88 10.78
CA PHE A 247 -12.56 -10.19 10.70
C PHE A 247 -11.29 -10.27 11.54
N THR A 248 -10.37 -9.30 11.44
CA THR A 248 -9.13 -9.30 12.24
C THR A 248 -9.43 -9.14 13.72
N LYS A 249 -10.40 -8.29 14.08
CA LYS A 249 -10.89 -8.17 15.46
C LYS A 249 -11.45 -9.49 15.96
N ASP A 250 -12.35 -10.13 15.23
CA ASP A 250 -12.99 -11.37 15.66
C ASP A 250 -11.97 -12.51 15.82
N LYS A 251 -11.00 -12.61 14.91
CA LYS A 251 -9.87 -13.55 15.04
C LYS A 251 -9.02 -13.25 16.27
N MET A 252 -8.68 -11.99 16.48
CA MET A 252 -7.86 -11.57 17.63
C MET A 252 -8.59 -11.82 18.95
N LEU A 253 -9.89 -11.54 19.02
CA LEU A 253 -10.72 -11.81 20.20
C LEU A 253 -10.78 -13.32 20.48
N ARG A 254 -11.02 -14.16 19.47
CA ARG A 254 -10.95 -15.62 19.63
C ARG A 254 -9.58 -16.09 20.12
N ARG A 255 -8.50 -15.51 19.58
CA ARG A 255 -7.13 -15.80 20.02
C ARG A 255 -6.91 -15.47 21.49
N MET A 256 -7.50 -14.37 21.97
CA MET A 256 -7.43 -13.97 23.38
C MET A 256 -8.33 -14.84 24.28
N GLU A 257 -9.51 -15.22 23.81
CA GLU A 257 -10.47 -16.07 24.54
C GLU A 257 -9.95 -17.49 24.77
N ARG A 258 -9.22 -18.05 23.80
CA ARG A 258 -8.62 -19.39 23.95
C ARG A 258 -7.68 -19.47 25.16
N GLY A 259 -6.99 -18.37 25.51
CA GLY A 259 -6.13 -18.32 26.70
C GLY A 259 -4.95 -19.30 26.70
N GLU A 260 -4.63 -19.88 25.55
CA GLU A 260 -3.53 -20.85 25.40
C GLU A 260 -2.21 -20.14 25.10
N ASP A 261 -1.16 -20.59 25.77
CA ASP A 261 0.22 -20.21 25.48
C ASP A 261 0.62 -20.83 24.14
N ARG A 262 0.85 -19.97 23.13
CA ARG A 262 1.29 -20.40 21.80
C ARG A 262 2.58 -19.67 21.43
N SER A 263 3.54 -20.38 20.83
CA SER A 263 4.78 -19.77 20.33
C SER A 263 4.54 -19.00 19.02
N ASP A 264 3.62 -18.04 19.04
CA ASP A 264 3.22 -17.25 17.87
C ASP A 264 3.81 -15.81 17.90
N LEU A 265 3.50 -15.02 16.88
CA LEU A 265 4.10 -13.68 16.69
C LEU A 265 3.53 -12.62 17.64
N ILE A 266 2.40 -12.88 18.28
CA ILE A 266 1.64 -11.92 19.09
C ILE A 266 1.65 -12.29 20.58
N GLU A 267 1.98 -13.52 20.94
CA GLU A 267 2.08 -14.03 22.30
C GLU A 267 2.87 -13.10 23.24
N GLY A 268 4.03 -12.61 22.79
CA GLY A 268 4.84 -11.67 23.58
C GLY A 268 4.13 -10.36 23.87
N LEU A 269 3.31 -9.86 22.95
CA LEU A 269 2.48 -8.67 23.17
C LEU A 269 1.32 -8.97 24.11
N LEU A 270 0.66 -10.12 23.96
CA LEU A 270 -0.45 -10.53 24.83
C LEU A 270 -0.01 -10.63 26.29
N LYS A 271 1.14 -11.28 26.55
CA LYS A 271 1.71 -11.44 27.89
C LYS A 271 2.12 -10.11 28.55
N LYS A 272 2.37 -9.09 27.74
CA LYS A 272 2.88 -7.78 28.21
C LYS A 272 1.91 -6.63 27.95
N LYS A 273 0.67 -6.90 27.54
CA LYS A 273 -0.29 -5.87 27.13
C LYS A 273 -0.55 -4.83 28.23
N ASP A 274 -0.68 -5.26 29.48
CA ASP A 274 -1.00 -4.39 30.61
C ASP A 274 0.23 -3.56 31.02
N GLU A 275 1.43 -4.17 31.00
CA GLU A 275 2.71 -3.48 31.24
C GLU A 275 3.02 -2.43 30.16
N LEU A 276 2.58 -2.69 28.93
CA LEU A 276 2.76 -1.81 27.77
C LEU A 276 1.65 -0.78 27.61
N GLY A 277 0.58 -0.86 28.42
CA GLY A 277 -0.59 0.02 28.34
C GLY A 277 -1.38 -0.12 27.04
N LEU A 278 -1.38 -1.30 26.41
CA LEU A 278 -2.01 -1.50 25.10
C LEU A 278 -3.53 -1.63 25.23
N THR A 279 -4.24 -0.81 24.48
CA THR A 279 -5.67 -0.98 24.25
C THR A 279 -5.94 -2.20 23.36
N ILE A 280 -7.17 -2.70 23.39
CA ILE A 280 -7.59 -3.77 22.47
C ILE A 280 -7.43 -3.36 21.00
N HIS A 281 -7.66 -2.08 20.68
CA HIS A 281 -7.51 -1.55 19.33
C HIS A 281 -6.04 -1.57 18.87
N GLU A 282 -5.10 -1.25 19.76
CA GLU A 282 -3.66 -1.30 19.45
C GLU A 282 -3.16 -2.75 19.34
N LEU A 283 -3.70 -3.67 20.14
CA LEU A 283 -3.39 -5.11 19.99
C LEU A 283 -3.84 -5.62 18.60
N ILE A 284 -5.07 -5.32 18.21
CA ILE A 284 -5.62 -5.67 16.89
C ILE A 284 -4.77 -5.03 15.79
N ALA A 285 -4.43 -3.75 15.90
CA ALA A 285 -3.62 -3.04 14.92
C ALA A 285 -2.19 -3.63 14.78
N ASN A 286 -1.59 -4.09 15.88
CA ASN A 286 -0.30 -4.78 15.83
C ASN A 286 -0.40 -6.15 15.16
N ALA A 287 -1.50 -6.89 15.30
CA ALA A 287 -1.70 -8.15 14.58
C ALA A 287 -2.02 -7.91 13.09
N GLU A 288 -2.83 -6.90 12.78
CA GLU A 288 -3.21 -6.51 11.42
C GLU A 288 -2.00 -6.14 10.56
N ILE A 289 -1.08 -5.33 11.09
CA ILE A 289 0.12 -4.93 10.34
C ILE A 289 1.04 -6.13 10.02
N LEU A 290 1.00 -7.20 10.81
CA LEU A 290 1.74 -8.42 10.51
C LEU A 290 1.18 -9.13 9.27
N ILE A 291 -0.15 -9.16 9.09
CA ILE A 291 -0.76 -9.72 7.87
C ILE A 291 -0.23 -8.98 6.65
N ILE A 292 -0.44 -7.67 6.61
CA ILE A 292 -0.10 -6.83 5.44
C ILE A 292 1.40 -6.93 5.14
N GLY A 293 2.24 -6.89 6.18
CA GLY A 293 3.68 -6.98 6.02
C GLY A 293 4.18 -8.36 5.62
N GLY A 294 3.60 -9.42 6.18
CA GLY A 294 4.09 -10.81 6.06
C GLY A 294 3.58 -11.55 4.83
N SER A 295 2.39 -11.22 4.32
CA SER A 295 1.85 -11.94 3.16
C SER A 295 2.31 -11.35 1.81
N GLU A 296 1.85 -10.12 1.51
CA GLU A 296 1.98 -9.53 0.17
C GLU A 296 3.44 -9.34 -0.24
N THR A 297 4.35 -9.03 0.70
CA THR A 297 5.76 -8.77 0.37
C THR A 297 6.52 -10.03 -0.04
N THR A 298 6.37 -11.12 0.72
CA THR A 298 6.98 -12.42 0.43
C THR A 298 6.46 -12.97 -0.90
N ALA A 299 5.15 -12.96 -1.10
CA ALA A 299 4.53 -13.46 -2.32
C ALA A 299 4.87 -12.61 -3.55
N THR A 300 5.08 -11.31 -3.39
CA THR A 300 5.58 -10.42 -4.44
C THR A 300 7.00 -10.81 -4.87
N LEU A 301 7.91 -11.07 -3.94
CA LEU A 301 9.25 -11.54 -4.32
C LEU A 301 9.19 -12.90 -4.99
N LEU A 302 8.42 -13.85 -4.44
CA LEU A 302 8.26 -15.18 -5.03
C LEU A 302 7.74 -15.12 -6.47
N SER A 303 6.76 -14.24 -6.73
CA SER A 303 6.27 -14.00 -8.09
C SER A 303 7.36 -13.45 -9.01
N GLY A 304 8.12 -12.45 -8.52
CA GLY A 304 9.21 -11.83 -9.26
C GLY A 304 10.35 -12.79 -9.58
N VAL A 305 10.84 -13.55 -8.59
CA VAL A 305 11.94 -14.50 -8.80
C VAL A 305 11.53 -15.63 -9.74
N THR A 306 10.30 -16.15 -9.62
CA THR A 306 9.80 -17.18 -10.55
C THR A 306 9.75 -16.65 -11.98
N TYR A 307 9.24 -15.43 -12.19
CA TYR A 307 9.26 -14.80 -13.50
C TYR A 307 10.69 -14.59 -14.05
N LEU A 308 11.60 -14.04 -13.22
CA LEU A 308 12.98 -13.77 -13.60
C LEU A 308 13.73 -15.05 -13.96
N LEU A 309 13.54 -16.13 -13.22
CA LEU A 309 14.10 -17.45 -13.55
C LEU A 309 13.59 -17.94 -14.91
N LEU A 310 12.28 -17.90 -15.14
CA LEU A 310 11.70 -18.38 -16.40
C LEU A 310 12.08 -17.53 -17.63
N ARG A 311 12.43 -16.25 -17.44
CA ARG A 311 13.00 -15.40 -18.49
C ARG A 311 14.50 -15.63 -18.71
N ASN A 312 15.18 -16.32 -17.80
CA ASN A 312 16.61 -16.60 -17.85
C ASN A 312 16.85 -18.12 -17.73
N PRO A 313 16.69 -18.89 -18.82
CA PRO A 313 16.71 -20.36 -18.80
C PRO A 313 17.95 -20.96 -18.13
N HIS A 314 19.12 -20.40 -18.37
CA HIS A 314 20.36 -20.83 -17.70
C HIS A 314 20.28 -20.73 -16.17
N ALA A 315 19.69 -19.65 -15.65
CA ALA A 315 19.54 -19.49 -14.21
C ALA A 315 18.47 -20.43 -13.63
N TYR A 316 17.38 -20.67 -14.38
CA TYR A 316 16.36 -21.65 -14.01
C TYR A 316 16.93 -23.07 -13.96
N GLU A 317 17.62 -23.51 -15.01
CA GLU A 317 18.23 -24.84 -15.11
C GLU A 317 19.22 -25.08 -13.96
N LYS A 318 20.11 -24.12 -13.70
CA LYS A 318 21.12 -24.24 -12.63
C LYS A 318 20.50 -24.29 -11.24
N LEU A 319 19.42 -23.53 -10.98
CA LEU A 319 18.69 -23.62 -9.72
C LEU A 319 17.97 -24.96 -9.57
N THR A 320 17.28 -25.41 -10.62
CA THR A 320 16.59 -26.70 -10.61
C THR A 320 17.59 -27.85 -10.43
N GLU A 321 18.76 -27.81 -11.08
CA GLU A 321 19.84 -28.77 -10.90
C GLU A 321 20.36 -28.77 -9.46
N GLU A 322 20.64 -27.61 -8.86
CA GLU A 322 21.07 -27.50 -7.46
C GLU A 322 20.05 -28.17 -6.53
N VAL A 323 18.77 -27.83 -6.65
CA VAL A 323 17.71 -28.37 -5.79
C VAL A 323 17.54 -29.87 -5.98
N ARG A 324 17.42 -30.35 -7.22
CA ARG A 324 17.14 -31.78 -7.52
C ARG A 324 18.36 -32.69 -7.35
N THR A 325 19.57 -32.13 -7.28
CA THR A 325 20.79 -32.89 -6.97
C THR A 325 20.98 -33.03 -5.46
N VAL A 326 20.70 -31.97 -4.70
CA VAL A 326 20.86 -31.96 -3.24
C VAL A 326 19.81 -32.83 -2.54
N PHE A 327 18.57 -32.85 -3.05
CA PHE A 327 17.46 -33.55 -2.43
C PHE A 327 17.00 -34.74 -3.26
N GLN A 328 16.69 -35.86 -2.62
CA GLN A 328 16.15 -37.07 -3.26
C GLN A 328 14.63 -37.20 -3.11
N ASN A 329 14.06 -36.59 -2.07
CA ASN A 329 12.62 -36.60 -1.78
C ASN A 329 12.21 -35.32 -1.03
N GLU A 330 10.90 -35.06 -0.96
CA GLU A 330 10.36 -33.83 -0.36
C GLU A 330 10.59 -33.72 1.15
N ASP A 331 10.76 -34.85 1.86
CA ASP A 331 10.91 -34.87 3.32
C ASP A 331 12.29 -34.35 3.76
N GLU A 332 13.29 -34.39 2.85
CA GLU A 332 14.62 -33.82 3.08
C GLU A 332 14.64 -32.29 2.98
N ILE A 333 13.62 -31.70 2.34
CA ILE A 333 13.52 -30.27 2.13
C ILE A 333 12.90 -29.66 3.40
N ASN A 334 13.60 -28.79 4.12
CA ASN A 334 13.09 -28.17 5.35
C ASN A 334 13.78 -26.82 5.57
N LEU A 335 13.38 -26.05 6.58
CA LEU A 335 13.91 -24.69 6.79
C LEU A 335 15.43 -24.68 6.99
N VAL A 336 16.00 -25.76 7.53
CA VAL A 336 17.44 -25.89 7.73
C VAL A 336 18.12 -26.27 6.42
N SER A 337 17.65 -27.29 5.72
CA SER A 337 18.32 -27.80 4.52
C SER A 337 18.28 -26.81 3.36
N VAL A 338 17.16 -26.10 3.16
CA VAL A 338 17.04 -25.06 2.11
C VAL A 338 17.92 -23.83 2.35
N SER A 339 18.38 -23.63 3.59
CA SER A 339 19.32 -22.54 3.90
C SER A 339 20.74 -22.79 3.37
N GLN A 340 21.04 -24.02 2.94
CA GLN A 340 22.35 -24.45 2.47
C GLN A 340 22.49 -24.45 0.94
N LEU A 341 21.52 -23.87 0.22
CA LEU A 341 21.51 -23.77 -1.24
C LEU A 341 22.07 -22.42 -1.69
N PRO A 342 23.39 -22.31 -2.00
CA PRO A 342 24.03 -21.03 -2.30
C PRO A 342 23.50 -20.38 -3.58
N TYR A 343 23.20 -21.16 -4.62
CA TYR A 343 22.68 -20.60 -5.87
C TYR A 343 21.24 -20.12 -5.71
N MET A 344 20.39 -20.86 -5.00
CA MET A 344 19.05 -20.38 -4.64
C MET A 344 19.08 -19.08 -3.83
N GLN A 345 19.99 -18.98 -2.86
CA GLN A 345 20.15 -17.74 -2.10
C GLN A 345 20.55 -16.58 -3.01
N ALA A 346 21.48 -16.81 -3.94
CA ALA A 346 21.89 -15.82 -4.93
C ALA A 346 20.74 -15.39 -5.87
N CYS A 347 19.87 -16.32 -6.27
CA CYS A 347 18.65 -16.02 -7.04
C CYS A 347 17.70 -15.10 -6.25
N LEU A 348 17.48 -15.38 -4.97
CA LEU A 348 16.63 -14.54 -4.12
C LEU A 348 17.23 -13.14 -3.89
N ASP A 349 18.55 -13.05 -3.67
CA ASP A 349 19.22 -11.76 -3.47
C ASP A 349 19.26 -10.92 -4.76
N GLU A 350 19.44 -11.53 -5.92
CA GLU A 350 19.35 -10.83 -7.22
C GLU A 350 17.89 -10.44 -7.54
N ALA A 351 16.91 -11.26 -7.18
CA ALA A 351 15.51 -10.90 -7.32
C ALA A 351 15.13 -9.73 -6.40
N LEU A 352 15.66 -9.65 -5.18
CA LEU A 352 15.47 -8.50 -4.29
C LEU A 352 16.11 -7.21 -4.83
N ARG A 353 17.16 -7.33 -5.66
CA ARG A 353 17.79 -6.19 -6.34
C ARG A 353 16.96 -5.71 -7.53
N VAL A 354 16.60 -6.63 -8.43
CA VAL A 354 15.88 -6.32 -9.68
C VAL A 354 14.41 -5.99 -9.42
N TYR A 355 13.77 -6.72 -8.52
CA TYR A 355 12.35 -6.66 -8.24
C TYR A 355 12.07 -6.59 -6.71
N PRO A 356 12.53 -5.54 -6.02
CA PRO A 356 12.29 -5.38 -4.59
C PRO A 356 10.79 -5.22 -4.30
N PRO A 357 10.18 -5.98 -3.36
CA PRO A 357 8.76 -5.85 -3.05
C PRO A 357 8.32 -4.41 -2.70
N ILE A 358 9.21 -3.67 -2.03
CA ILE A 358 9.07 -2.23 -1.79
C ILE A 358 10.07 -1.50 -2.68
N ALA A 359 9.59 -0.92 -3.78
CA ALA A 359 10.43 -0.20 -4.74
C ALA A 359 10.66 1.27 -4.37
N ASN A 360 9.68 1.86 -3.68
CA ASN A 360 9.65 3.29 -3.34
C ASN A 360 10.51 3.66 -2.12
N GLY A 361 10.68 4.97 -1.94
CA GLY A 361 11.31 5.56 -0.77
C GLY A 361 10.38 5.55 0.43
N LEU A 362 10.91 5.13 1.58
CA LEU A 362 10.20 5.15 2.85
C LEU A 362 10.64 6.38 3.67
N PRO A 363 9.81 7.43 3.78
CA PRO A 363 10.23 8.73 4.30
C PRO A 363 10.47 8.73 5.81
N ARG A 364 11.57 9.36 6.21
CA ARG A 364 11.93 9.68 7.60
C ARG A 364 11.90 11.19 7.80
N VAL A 365 11.76 11.63 9.05
CA VAL A 365 11.77 13.05 9.41
C VAL A 365 13.05 13.39 10.17
N CYS A 366 13.70 14.50 9.78
CA CYS A 366 14.86 15.02 10.48
C CYS A 366 14.46 15.49 11.90
N PRO A 367 15.21 15.09 12.94
CA PRO A 367 14.88 15.42 14.33
C PRO A 367 15.07 16.92 14.63
N PRO A 368 14.64 17.39 15.82
CA PRO A 368 14.96 18.72 16.29
C PRO A 368 16.46 19.02 16.21
N GLY A 369 16.81 20.20 15.70
CA GLY A 369 18.19 20.61 15.41
C GLY A 369 18.78 20.07 14.10
N GLY A 370 18.01 19.32 13.30
CA GLY A 370 18.44 18.77 12.01
C GLY A 370 19.39 17.58 12.13
N ALA A 371 19.88 17.14 10.98
CA ALA A 371 20.83 16.02 10.88
C ALA A 371 21.75 16.19 9.68
N THR A 372 23.00 15.74 9.82
CA THR A 372 23.94 15.65 8.70
C THR A 372 23.80 14.28 8.04
N VAL A 373 23.59 14.26 6.72
CA VAL A 373 23.53 13.07 5.89
C VAL A 373 24.44 13.27 4.68
N MET A 374 25.39 12.36 4.45
CA MET A 374 26.41 12.42 3.41
C MET A 374 27.22 13.72 3.44
N GLY A 375 27.54 14.22 4.63
CA GLY A 375 28.24 15.50 4.83
C GLY A 375 27.37 16.74 4.65
N GLU A 376 26.12 16.59 4.22
CA GLU A 376 25.18 17.69 4.02
C GLU A 376 24.24 17.86 5.20
N PHE A 377 24.15 19.07 5.73
CA PHE A 377 23.20 19.39 6.80
C PHE A 377 21.77 19.48 6.25
N VAL A 378 20.87 18.69 6.82
CA VAL A 378 19.43 18.72 6.55
C VAL A 378 18.72 19.30 7.77
N PRO A 379 17.99 20.43 7.62
CA PRO A 379 17.27 21.06 8.72
C PRO A 379 16.22 20.14 9.36
N GLU A 380 15.82 20.47 10.58
CA GLU A 380 14.72 19.80 11.26
C GLU A 380 13.41 19.85 10.45
N ASN A 381 12.52 18.88 10.71
CA ASN A 381 11.21 18.76 10.06
C ASN A 381 11.23 18.57 8.53
N MET A 382 12.42 18.38 7.94
CA MET A 382 12.54 17.97 6.54
C MET A 382 12.43 16.45 6.43
N TYR A 383 11.91 15.99 5.28
CA TYR A 383 11.81 14.57 4.98
C TYR A 383 13.02 14.08 4.21
N VAL A 384 13.45 12.86 4.51
CA VAL A 384 14.51 12.16 3.79
C VAL A 384 14.09 10.74 3.46
N SER A 385 14.41 10.26 2.27
CA SER A 385 14.01 8.93 1.79
C SER A 385 15.11 8.28 0.94
N ILE A 386 15.11 6.94 0.89
CA ILE A 386 16.00 6.15 0.03
C ILE A 386 15.11 5.27 -0.85
N HIS A 387 15.13 5.49 -2.17
CA HIS A 387 14.30 4.76 -3.13
C HIS A 387 15.02 3.50 -3.60
N HIS A 388 14.53 2.33 -3.15
CA HIS A 388 15.15 1.03 -3.36
C HIS A 388 15.42 0.72 -4.83
N TRP A 389 14.35 0.70 -5.66
CA TRP A 389 14.48 0.31 -7.06
C TRP A 389 15.44 1.22 -7.82
N ALA A 390 15.31 2.53 -7.61
CA ALA A 390 16.21 3.52 -8.21
C ALA A 390 17.66 3.29 -7.80
N LEU A 391 17.94 3.07 -6.51
CA LEU A 391 19.29 2.82 -6.01
C LEU A 391 19.87 1.51 -6.57
N TYR A 392 19.05 0.47 -6.73
CA TYR A 392 19.46 -0.86 -7.16
C TYR A 392 19.71 -0.99 -8.68
N HIS A 393 19.20 -0.02 -9.46
CA HIS A 393 19.37 0.04 -10.92
C HIS A 393 20.37 1.13 -11.35
N ARG A 394 21.14 1.70 -10.42
CA ARG A 394 22.21 2.63 -10.78
C ARG A 394 23.40 1.89 -11.35
N ALA A 395 23.75 2.23 -12.59
CA ALA A 395 24.97 1.76 -13.25
C ALA A 395 26.26 2.15 -12.51
N ASP A 396 26.20 3.19 -11.66
CA ASP A 396 27.32 3.58 -10.78
C ASP A 396 27.60 2.55 -9.67
N TYR A 397 26.64 1.68 -9.35
CA TYR A 397 26.72 0.70 -8.28
C TYR A 397 26.63 -0.74 -8.74
N PHE A 398 25.94 -1.01 -9.85
CA PHE A 398 25.77 -2.35 -10.39
C PHE A 398 26.15 -2.39 -11.86
N THR A 399 27.07 -3.28 -12.21
CA THR A 399 27.44 -3.61 -13.58
C THR A 399 26.27 -4.34 -14.23
N GLU A 400 25.87 -3.91 -15.43
CA GLU A 400 24.69 -4.45 -16.13
C GLU A 400 23.45 -4.48 -15.20
N PRO A 401 22.98 -3.32 -14.71
CA PRO A 401 21.98 -3.26 -13.64
C PRO A 401 20.63 -3.87 -14.04
N ASP A 402 20.29 -3.86 -15.32
CA ASP A 402 19.02 -4.40 -15.82
C ASP A 402 19.08 -5.92 -16.11
N VAL A 403 20.25 -6.54 -16.01
CA VAL A 403 20.43 -7.98 -16.23
C VAL A 403 20.24 -8.73 -14.91
N TYR A 404 19.37 -9.74 -14.93
CA TYR A 404 19.22 -10.68 -13.83
C TYR A 404 20.34 -11.72 -13.87
N ALA A 405 21.31 -11.59 -12.96
CA ALA A 405 22.46 -12.48 -12.87
C ALA A 405 22.73 -12.90 -11.42
N PRO A 406 22.20 -14.06 -10.97
CA PRO A 406 22.49 -14.60 -9.64
C PRO A 406 24.00 -14.73 -9.35
N GLU A 407 24.81 -14.98 -10.38
CA GLU A 407 26.27 -15.03 -10.32
C GLU A 407 26.92 -13.81 -9.64
N ARG A 408 26.23 -12.66 -9.64
CA ARG A 408 26.60 -11.44 -8.91
C ARG A 408 26.89 -11.69 -7.44
N PHE A 409 26.21 -12.63 -6.81
CA PHE A 409 26.39 -12.98 -5.40
C PHE A 409 27.32 -14.17 -5.16
N LEU A 410 27.93 -14.72 -6.22
CA LEU A 410 28.75 -15.95 -6.17
C LEU A 410 30.22 -15.71 -6.55
N GLY A 411 30.65 -14.45 -6.60
CA GLY A 411 32.05 -14.10 -6.84
C GLY A 411 32.48 -14.14 -8.30
N ASP A 412 31.53 -14.03 -9.24
CA ASP A 412 31.84 -13.86 -10.66
C ASP A 412 32.65 -12.56 -10.88
N PRO A 413 33.84 -12.63 -11.51
CA PRO A 413 34.69 -11.47 -11.78
C PRO A 413 33.99 -10.34 -12.54
N ARG A 414 32.95 -10.65 -13.34
CA ARG A 414 32.16 -9.65 -14.06
C ARG A 414 31.52 -8.61 -13.11
N PHE A 415 31.21 -9.01 -11.89
CA PHE A 415 30.50 -8.21 -10.88
C PHE A 415 31.36 -7.89 -9.66
N GLU A 416 32.69 -7.95 -9.79
CA GLU A 416 33.63 -7.68 -8.69
C GLU A 416 33.52 -6.24 -8.16
N ASN A 417 33.27 -5.29 -9.06
CA ASN A 417 33.18 -3.86 -8.73
C ASN A 417 31.79 -3.41 -8.25
N ASP A 418 30.82 -4.32 -8.17
CA ASP A 418 29.48 -3.99 -7.72
C ASP A 418 29.46 -3.59 -6.24
N ARG A 419 28.78 -2.49 -5.94
CA ARG A 419 28.64 -1.91 -4.60
C ARG A 419 27.46 -2.52 -3.86
N ARG A 420 27.54 -3.83 -3.57
CA ARG A 420 26.45 -4.64 -3.02
C ARG A 420 25.94 -4.15 -1.66
N GLU A 421 26.73 -3.39 -0.92
CA GLU A 421 26.33 -2.81 0.36
C GLU A 421 25.13 -1.84 0.26
N VAL A 422 24.83 -1.31 -0.94
CA VAL A 422 23.65 -0.46 -1.17
C VAL A 422 22.34 -1.26 -1.14
N LEU A 423 22.40 -2.59 -1.34
CA LEU A 423 21.25 -3.49 -1.36
C LEU A 423 20.77 -3.76 0.08
N GLN A 424 19.74 -3.04 0.51
CA GLN A 424 19.15 -3.14 1.85
C GLN A 424 17.63 -3.39 1.80
N PRO A 425 17.16 -4.50 1.19
CA PRO A 425 15.72 -4.76 1.00
C PRO A 425 14.94 -4.90 2.31
N PHE A 426 15.62 -5.24 3.40
CA PHE A 426 15.03 -5.36 4.74
C PHE A 426 15.31 -4.13 5.62
N HIS A 427 15.82 -3.04 5.05
CA HIS A 427 16.29 -1.85 5.76
C HIS A 427 17.39 -2.17 6.80
N THR A 428 17.87 -1.14 7.50
CA THR A 428 18.86 -1.28 8.58
C THR A 428 18.46 -0.50 9.84
N GLY A 429 19.13 -0.82 10.96
CA GLY A 429 18.96 -0.11 12.22
C GLY A 429 17.74 -0.54 13.06
N PRO A 430 17.35 0.26 14.08
CA PRO A 430 16.34 -0.13 15.07
C PRO A 430 14.94 -0.36 14.47
N ARG A 431 14.68 0.24 13.31
CA ARG A 431 13.41 0.16 12.58
C ARG A 431 13.46 -0.80 11.38
N ALA A 432 14.51 -1.63 11.26
CA ALA A 432 14.65 -2.62 10.18
C ALA A 432 13.51 -3.65 10.20
N CYS A 433 13.28 -4.34 9.08
CA CYS A 433 12.22 -5.33 8.94
C CYS A 433 12.29 -6.37 10.08
N LEU A 434 11.17 -6.55 10.78
CA LEU A 434 11.05 -7.53 11.85
C LEU A 434 10.93 -8.95 11.29
N GLY A 435 10.24 -9.09 10.15
CA GLY A 435 9.94 -10.36 9.49
C GLY A 435 11.04 -10.93 8.61
N ARG A 436 12.29 -10.42 8.65
CA ARG A 436 13.36 -10.86 7.73
C ARG A 436 13.58 -12.38 7.76
N ASN A 437 13.61 -12.98 8.95
CA ASN A 437 13.84 -14.42 9.07
C ASN A 437 12.64 -15.22 8.55
N LEU A 438 11.41 -14.79 8.85
CA LEU A 438 10.20 -15.42 8.33
C LEU A 438 10.17 -15.37 6.81
N ALA A 439 10.43 -14.21 6.22
CA ALA A 439 10.48 -14.04 4.78
C ALA A 439 11.49 -15.01 4.13
N TYR A 440 12.73 -15.09 4.63
CA TYR A 440 13.71 -16.03 4.06
C TYR A 440 13.30 -17.50 4.27
N SER A 441 12.70 -17.86 5.40
CA SER A 441 12.17 -19.21 5.65
C SER A 441 11.10 -19.58 4.61
N GLU A 442 10.10 -18.72 4.41
CA GLU A 442 9.01 -18.93 3.45
C GLU A 442 9.54 -18.96 2.00
N MET A 443 10.31 -17.94 1.60
CA MET A 443 10.80 -17.80 0.22
C MET A 443 11.68 -18.97 -0.20
N ARG A 444 12.60 -19.40 0.67
CA ARG A 444 13.49 -20.54 0.38
C ARG A 444 12.73 -21.86 0.34
N LEU A 445 11.85 -22.11 1.31
CA LEU A 445 11.11 -23.37 1.37
C LEU A 445 10.15 -23.52 0.19
N ILE A 446 9.37 -22.48 -0.09
CA ILE A 446 8.40 -22.47 -1.20
C ILE A 446 9.15 -22.61 -2.54
N LEU A 447 10.20 -21.81 -2.77
CA LEU A 447 10.94 -21.87 -4.03
C LEU A 447 11.59 -23.24 -4.24
N ALA A 448 12.26 -23.80 -3.22
CA ALA A 448 12.88 -25.12 -3.32
C ALA A 448 11.86 -26.21 -3.66
N LEU A 449 10.72 -26.26 -2.96
CA LEU A 449 9.68 -27.27 -3.22
C LEU A 449 9.04 -27.09 -4.60
N VAL A 450 8.86 -25.86 -5.07
CA VAL A 450 8.36 -25.63 -6.43
C VAL A 450 9.36 -26.11 -7.48
N MET A 451 10.65 -25.78 -7.36
CA MET A 451 11.70 -26.23 -8.29
C MET A 451 11.88 -27.76 -8.25
N PHE A 452 11.75 -28.36 -7.08
CA PHE A 452 11.86 -29.81 -6.90
C PHE A 452 10.73 -30.56 -7.63
N ASN A 453 9.49 -30.08 -7.50
CA ASN A 453 8.30 -30.82 -7.94
C ASN A 453 7.83 -30.52 -9.36
N PHE A 454 8.11 -29.33 -9.89
CA PHE A 454 7.48 -28.86 -11.12
C PHE A 454 8.51 -28.40 -12.14
N ASP A 455 8.28 -28.77 -13.40
CA ASP A 455 8.91 -28.14 -14.54
C ASP A 455 8.00 -26.98 -14.98
N LEU A 456 8.49 -25.76 -14.79
CA LEU A 456 7.73 -24.55 -15.02
C LEU A 456 8.02 -24.02 -16.43
N LYS A 457 6.97 -23.60 -17.11
CA LYS A 457 7.07 -22.89 -18.39
C LYS A 457 6.27 -21.59 -18.29
N LEU A 458 6.88 -20.51 -18.76
CA LEU A 458 6.19 -19.24 -18.87
C LEU A 458 5.19 -19.31 -20.02
N ALA A 459 3.95 -18.86 -19.77
CA ALA A 459 2.97 -18.69 -20.83
C ALA A 459 3.43 -17.59 -21.81
N ASP A 460 3.19 -17.77 -23.10
CA ASP A 460 3.71 -16.89 -24.17
C ASP A 460 3.32 -15.41 -23.97
N GLU A 461 2.20 -15.17 -23.28
CA GLU A 461 1.62 -13.86 -23.02
C GLU A 461 2.32 -13.08 -21.90
N CYS A 462 3.22 -13.71 -21.14
CA CYS A 462 3.88 -13.06 -20.00
C CYS A 462 5.18 -12.32 -20.37
N GLY A 463 5.49 -12.15 -21.66
CA GLY A 463 6.75 -11.59 -22.15
C GLY A 463 7.23 -10.31 -21.46
N ASP A 464 6.33 -9.35 -21.22
CA ASP A 464 6.63 -8.05 -20.61
C ASP A 464 6.10 -7.89 -19.16
N TRP A 465 5.83 -9.00 -18.46
CA TRP A 465 5.19 -8.97 -17.13
C TRP A 465 5.89 -8.08 -16.11
N ILE A 466 7.21 -7.90 -16.19
CA ILE A 466 7.98 -7.07 -15.26
C ILE A 466 7.73 -5.55 -15.44
N GLN A 467 7.16 -5.13 -16.57
CA GLN A 467 6.80 -3.74 -16.84
C GLN A 467 5.50 -3.38 -16.12
N GLN A 468 5.61 -3.09 -14.82
CA GLN A 468 4.47 -2.86 -13.94
C GLN A 468 4.47 -1.46 -13.36
N ARG A 469 3.27 -0.99 -13.01
CA ARG A 469 3.12 0.19 -12.16
C ARG A 469 3.46 -0.16 -10.71
N ASN A 470 4.00 0.81 -9.98
CA ASN A 470 4.36 0.65 -8.57
C ASN A 470 3.76 1.76 -7.70
N TYR A 471 2.91 1.38 -6.75
CA TYR A 471 2.17 2.27 -5.87
C TYR A 471 2.53 1.96 -4.41
N LEU A 472 3.83 1.97 -4.09
CA LEU A 472 4.51 1.37 -2.93
C LEU A 472 4.90 -0.08 -3.18
N MET A 473 3.92 -0.89 -3.58
CA MET A 473 4.11 -2.26 -4.05
C MET A 473 3.76 -2.37 -5.53
N TRP A 474 4.19 -3.46 -6.14
CA TRP A 474 3.97 -3.74 -7.55
C TRP A 474 2.51 -4.09 -7.85
N GLN A 475 1.97 -3.49 -8.90
CA GLN A 475 0.72 -3.95 -9.47
C GLN A 475 1.00 -5.15 -10.38
N LYS A 476 0.88 -6.36 -9.82
CA LYS A 476 1.13 -7.63 -10.51
C LYS A 476 -0.07 -7.99 -11.39
N PRO A 477 -0.01 -7.89 -12.74
CA PRO A 477 -0.99 -8.55 -13.58
C PRO A 477 -0.87 -10.07 -13.37
N PRO A 478 -1.94 -10.86 -13.61
CA PRO A 478 -1.84 -12.31 -13.56
C PRO A 478 -0.67 -12.81 -14.40
N LEU A 479 0.06 -13.79 -13.89
CA LEU A 479 0.99 -14.63 -14.66
C LEU A 479 0.23 -15.66 -15.54
N LYS A 480 -0.88 -15.20 -16.13
CA LYS A 480 -1.73 -15.86 -17.13
C LYS A 480 -2.51 -14.75 -17.83
N ARG A 481 -2.30 -14.53 -19.12
CA ARG A 481 -3.30 -13.82 -19.92
C ARG A 481 -3.93 -14.86 -20.82
N GLU A 482 -5.19 -15.20 -20.60
CA GLU A 482 -5.99 -15.89 -21.61
C GLU A 482 -6.95 -14.88 -22.27
N PRO A 483 -7.39 -15.16 -23.51
CA PRO A 483 -6.96 -14.36 -24.64
C PRO A 483 -8.04 -13.39 -25.10
N TYR A 484 -7.62 -12.45 -25.95
CA TYR A 484 -8.35 -11.96 -27.12
C TYR A 484 -9.84 -12.34 -27.18
N THR A 485 -10.71 -11.34 -27.00
CA THR A 485 -12.17 -11.43 -27.20
C THR A 485 -12.53 -12.35 -28.37
N ASP A 486 -13.35 -13.36 -28.11
CA ASP A 486 -13.82 -14.33 -29.10
C ASP A 486 -14.62 -13.68 -30.24
N GLY A 487 -14.86 -14.44 -31.32
CA GLY A 487 -15.60 -13.96 -32.49
C GLY A 487 -17.00 -13.42 -32.14
N PHE A 488 -17.65 -13.99 -31.13
CA PHE A 488 -18.96 -13.55 -30.65
C PHE A 488 -18.91 -12.17 -29.98
N THR A 489 -17.88 -11.91 -29.17
CA THR A 489 -17.63 -10.62 -28.52
C THR A 489 -17.19 -9.58 -29.55
N ARG A 490 -16.42 -9.97 -30.56
CA ARG A 490 -16.07 -9.10 -31.71
C ARG A 490 -17.32 -8.73 -32.51
N ASP A 491 -18.24 -9.67 -32.75
CA ASP A 491 -19.48 -9.42 -33.47
C ASP A 491 -20.45 -8.55 -32.65
N ILE A 492 -20.49 -8.69 -31.32
CA ILE A 492 -21.22 -7.78 -30.42
C ILE A 492 -20.60 -6.38 -30.41
N ILE A 493 -19.27 -6.27 -30.41
CA ILE A 493 -18.55 -4.98 -30.49
C ILE A 493 -18.76 -4.32 -31.85
N GLU A 494 -18.75 -5.07 -32.95
CA GLU A 494 -19.07 -4.58 -34.29
C GLU A 494 -20.54 -4.19 -34.42
N ALA A 495 -21.47 -4.98 -33.87
CA ALA A 495 -22.89 -4.61 -33.78
C ALA A 495 -23.09 -3.34 -32.95
N ARG A 496 -22.37 -3.18 -31.82
CA ARG A 496 -22.40 -1.94 -31.02
C ARG A 496 -21.76 -0.76 -31.73
N ARG A 497 -20.67 -0.94 -32.48
CA ARG A 497 -20.04 0.11 -33.30
C ARG A 497 -20.94 0.53 -34.45
N ALA A 498 -21.66 -0.41 -35.08
CA ALA A 498 -22.66 -0.11 -36.11
C ALA A 498 -23.83 0.70 -35.52
N VAL A 499 -24.29 0.39 -34.31
CA VAL A 499 -25.31 1.16 -33.57
C VAL A 499 -24.79 2.54 -33.14
N LEU A 500 -23.51 2.67 -32.78
CA LEU A 500 -22.88 3.96 -32.43
C LEU A 500 -22.57 4.82 -33.67
N SER A 501 -22.46 4.22 -34.86
CA SER A 501 -22.25 4.94 -36.12
C SER A 501 -23.51 5.67 -36.61
N THR A 502 -24.69 5.29 -36.12
CA THR A 502 -25.98 5.86 -36.50
C THR A 502 -26.53 6.88 -35.50
N ASN A 503 -25.83 7.13 -34.38
CA ASN A 503 -26.27 8.11 -33.39
C ASN A 503 -25.11 8.96 -32.86
N PRO A 504 -24.82 10.11 -33.50
CA PRO A 504 -23.76 11.00 -33.06
C PRO A 504 -24.30 11.92 -31.97
N ARG A 505 -24.23 11.50 -30.70
CA ARG A 505 -24.38 12.42 -29.58
C ARG A 505 -23.16 12.41 -28.68
N ASN A 506 -22.42 13.50 -28.82
CA ASN A 506 -21.38 14.04 -27.95
C ASN A 506 -21.73 13.85 -26.46
N ASP A 507 -20.89 13.13 -25.73
CA ASP A 507 -20.34 13.72 -24.52
C ASP A 507 -18.88 13.32 -24.30
N ARG A 508 -18.05 14.33 -24.02
CA ARG A 508 -16.57 14.29 -23.99
C ARG A 508 -15.89 14.07 -22.63
N PRO A 509 -16.53 13.73 -21.49
CA PRO A 509 -15.78 13.34 -20.29
C PRO A 509 -15.50 11.83 -20.12
N GLN A 510 -16.17 10.92 -20.84
CA GLN A 510 -15.99 9.46 -20.68
C GLN A 510 -14.80 8.86 -21.46
N LYS A 511 -13.79 9.67 -21.82
CA LYS A 511 -12.58 9.21 -22.54
C LYS A 511 -11.26 9.41 -21.78
N LEU A 512 -11.32 9.76 -20.50
CA LEU A 512 -10.22 9.49 -19.57
C LEU A 512 -10.72 8.47 -18.56
N VAL A 513 -9.96 7.39 -18.40
CA VAL A 513 -10.27 6.20 -17.58
C VAL A 513 -11.23 5.22 -18.26
N SER A 514 -10.70 4.49 -19.25
CA SER A 514 -11.22 3.16 -19.60
C SER A 514 -10.08 2.30 -20.15
N CYS A 515 -9.27 1.80 -19.23
CA CYS A 515 -8.49 0.58 -19.37
C CYS A 515 -8.53 -0.08 -18.00
N VAL A 516 -9.70 -0.64 -17.67
CA VAL A 516 -9.82 -1.53 -16.51
C VAL A 516 -9.37 -2.90 -16.99
N ASP A 517 -8.18 -3.28 -16.53
CA ASP A 517 -7.70 -4.66 -16.56
C ASP A 517 -8.43 -5.37 -15.41
N ASP A 518 -9.64 -5.85 -15.67
CA ASP A 518 -10.41 -6.68 -14.74
C ASP A 518 -9.82 -8.10 -14.73
N SER A 519 -8.57 -8.22 -14.26
CA SER A 519 -8.11 -9.51 -13.76
C SER A 519 -8.65 -9.73 -12.35
N PRO A 520 -9.38 -10.83 -12.09
CA PRO A 520 -9.75 -11.25 -10.73
C PRO A 520 -8.57 -11.55 -9.80
N SER A 521 -7.33 -11.58 -10.31
CA SER A 521 -6.11 -12.03 -9.62
C SER A 521 -5.25 -10.91 -9.01
N SER A 522 -5.48 -9.65 -9.37
CA SER A 522 -4.80 -8.55 -8.69
C SER A 522 -5.60 -8.20 -7.45
N LEU A 523 -4.98 -8.28 -6.26
CA LEU A 523 -5.57 -7.77 -5.02
C LEU A 523 -5.89 -6.26 -5.09
N PHE A 524 -5.39 -5.60 -6.12
CA PHE A 524 -5.53 -4.18 -6.35
C PHE A 524 -6.09 -3.88 -7.74
N ASN A 525 -7.23 -3.23 -7.84
CA ASN A 525 -7.61 -2.53 -9.08
C ASN A 525 -6.71 -1.28 -9.25
N THR A 526 -6.39 -0.91 -10.48
CA THR A 526 -5.66 0.32 -10.80
C THR A 526 -6.33 1.54 -10.19
N GLU A 527 -7.66 1.62 -10.28
CA GLU A 527 -8.45 2.70 -9.69
C GLU A 527 -8.30 2.69 -8.16
N ASP A 528 -8.29 1.51 -7.54
CA ASP A 528 -8.15 1.38 -6.10
C ASP A 528 -6.79 1.84 -5.57
N LEU A 529 -5.70 1.50 -6.27
CA LEU A 529 -4.36 1.96 -5.94
C LEU A 529 -4.19 3.46 -6.13
N GLN A 530 -4.81 4.01 -7.18
CA GLN A 530 -4.80 5.44 -7.43
C GLN A 530 -5.54 6.20 -6.34
N ASP A 531 -6.73 5.75 -5.97
CA ASP A 531 -7.52 6.36 -4.91
C ASP A 531 -6.82 6.27 -3.55
N LYS A 532 -6.18 5.12 -3.24
CA LYS A 532 -5.35 4.99 -2.04
C LYS A 532 -4.21 5.97 -2.05
N VAL A 533 -3.42 6.02 -3.13
CA VAL A 533 -2.32 6.97 -3.23
C VAL A 533 -2.85 8.40 -3.09
N VAL A 534 -3.98 8.74 -3.69
CA VAL A 534 -4.63 10.05 -3.52
C VAL A 534 -5.00 10.30 -2.05
N VAL A 535 -5.66 9.36 -1.37
CA VAL A 535 -6.05 9.50 0.05
C VAL A 535 -4.83 9.62 0.97
N PHE A 536 -3.84 8.73 0.83
CA PHE A 536 -2.58 8.77 1.58
C PHE A 536 -1.86 10.11 1.40
N LEU A 537 -1.88 10.64 0.18
CA LEU A 537 -1.20 11.88 -0.17
C LEU A 537 -1.98 13.15 0.25
N LEU A 538 -3.31 13.15 0.13
CA LEU A 538 -4.17 14.27 0.51
C LEU A 538 -4.34 14.39 2.02
N ALA A 539 -4.48 13.26 2.73
CA ALA A 539 -4.53 13.24 4.19
C ALA A 539 -3.19 13.68 4.81
N GLY A 540 -2.08 13.37 4.14
CA GLY A 540 -0.73 13.68 4.58
C GLY A 540 -0.21 15.09 4.24
N SER A 541 -0.78 15.77 3.25
CA SER A 541 -0.35 17.12 2.88
C SER A 541 -1.08 18.19 3.69
N GLU A 542 -0.59 18.50 4.89
CA GLU A 542 -1.09 19.65 5.63
C GLU A 542 -0.95 20.93 4.78
N THR A 543 -2.11 21.54 4.51
CA THR A 543 -2.36 22.88 3.94
C THR A 543 -1.87 23.19 2.52
N THR A 544 -0.75 22.66 2.03
CA THR A 544 -0.15 23.15 0.77
C THR A 544 -0.80 22.59 -0.49
N ALA A 545 -0.85 21.26 -0.63
CA ALA A 545 -1.46 20.65 -1.80
C ALA A 545 -2.99 20.86 -1.78
N ASN A 546 -3.62 20.89 -0.61
CA ASN A 546 -5.05 21.24 -0.48
C ASN A 546 -5.34 22.67 -0.96
N THR A 547 -4.48 23.65 -0.66
CA THR A 547 -4.64 25.02 -1.20
C THR A 547 -4.47 25.04 -2.72
N GLU A 548 -3.50 24.30 -3.27
CA GLU A 548 -3.22 24.25 -4.71
C GLU A 548 -4.29 23.47 -5.51
N VAL A 549 -4.83 22.38 -4.95
CA VAL A 549 -5.95 21.62 -5.52
C VAL A 549 -7.24 22.44 -5.45
N PHE A 550 -7.49 23.11 -4.31
CA PHE A 550 -8.61 24.04 -4.18
C PHE A 550 -8.53 25.18 -5.19
N LEU A 551 -7.33 25.70 -5.47
CA LEU A 551 -7.06 26.65 -6.54
C LEU A 551 -7.38 26.11 -7.93
N LEU A 552 -6.96 24.89 -8.25
CA LEU A 552 -7.28 24.26 -9.53
C LEU A 552 -8.81 24.10 -9.69
N LEU A 553 -9.51 23.72 -8.62
CA LEU A 553 -10.97 23.66 -8.59
C LEU A 553 -11.62 25.04 -8.73
N LEU A 554 -11.09 26.07 -8.06
CA LEU A 554 -11.59 27.45 -8.18
C LEU A 554 -11.35 28.02 -9.58
N LEU A 555 -10.22 27.67 -10.19
CA LEU A 555 -9.83 28.04 -11.56
C LEU A 555 -10.71 27.32 -12.58
N LEU A 556 -11.04 26.05 -12.34
CA LEU A 556 -12.04 25.30 -13.10
C LEU A 556 -13.43 25.94 -12.99
N LEU A 557 -13.86 26.30 -11.77
CA LEU A 557 -15.12 27.00 -11.52
C LEU A 557 -15.17 28.37 -12.20
N LEU A 558 -14.09 29.15 -12.12
CA LEU A 558 -13.98 30.45 -12.81
C LEU A 558 -14.02 30.31 -14.33
N LEU A 559 -13.29 29.33 -14.90
CA LEU A 559 -13.37 29.01 -16.32
C LEU A 559 -14.79 28.58 -16.73
N LEU A 560 -15.46 27.79 -15.89
CA LEU A 560 -16.85 27.38 -16.09
C LEU A 560 -17.84 28.57 -15.99
N THR A 561 -17.57 29.59 -15.17
CA THR A 561 -18.40 30.82 -15.13
C THR A 561 -18.30 31.68 -16.40
N HIS A 562 -17.22 31.55 -17.17
CA HIS A 562 -17.12 32.13 -18.52
C HIS A 562 -17.82 31.28 -19.61
N HIS A 563 -18.32 30.09 -19.26
CA HIS A 563 -19.10 29.19 -20.12
C HIS A 563 -20.46 28.85 -19.48
N PRO A 564 -21.44 29.78 -19.50
CA PRO A 564 -22.70 29.66 -18.77
C PRO A 564 -23.54 28.42 -19.14
N ALA A 565 -23.40 27.91 -20.36
CA ALA A 565 -24.05 26.68 -20.80
C ALA A 565 -23.51 25.42 -20.09
N THR A 566 -22.21 25.39 -19.76
CA THR A 566 -21.56 24.29 -19.05
C THR A 566 -21.90 24.32 -17.57
N LEU A 567 -21.97 25.52 -16.99
CA LEU A 567 -22.40 25.74 -15.61
C LEU A 567 -23.86 25.29 -15.38
N ALA A 568 -24.75 25.58 -16.34
CA ALA A 568 -26.15 25.15 -16.29
C ALA A 568 -26.31 23.62 -16.39
N LYS A 569 -25.48 22.95 -17.20
CA LYS A 569 -25.43 21.48 -17.26
C LYS A 569 -24.94 20.86 -15.95
N LEU A 570 -23.86 21.40 -15.40
CA LEU A 570 -23.27 20.90 -14.15
C LEU A 570 -24.23 21.09 -12.97
N GLN A 571 -24.89 22.25 -12.87
CA GLN A 571 -25.92 22.51 -11.87
C GLN A 571 -27.09 21.53 -11.99
N ALA A 572 -27.56 21.26 -13.22
CA ALA A 572 -28.63 20.29 -13.45
C ALA A 572 -28.24 18.85 -13.06
N GLU A 573 -26.99 18.45 -13.27
CA GLU A 573 -26.48 17.13 -12.82
C GLU A 573 -26.32 17.04 -11.31
N ILE A 574 -25.83 18.10 -10.65
CA ILE A 574 -25.73 18.18 -9.18
C ILE A 574 -27.12 18.16 -8.54
N ASP A 575 -28.06 18.93 -9.08
CA ASP A 575 -29.45 18.96 -8.59
C ASP A 575 -30.10 17.57 -8.78
N HIS A 576 -29.85 16.90 -9.90
CA HIS A 576 -30.34 15.54 -10.16
C HIS A 576 -29.70 14.49 -9.23
N ALA A 577 -28.43 14.64 -8.86
CA ALA A 577 -27.75 13.77 -7.91
C ALA A 577 -28.27 13.97 -6.48
N CYS A 578 -28.38 15.22 -6.02
CA CYS A 578 -28.89 15.55 -4.69
C CYS A 578 -30.37 15.17 -4.52
N ILE A 579 -31.21 15.31 -5.55
CA ILE A 579 -32.62 14.88 -5.50
C ILE A 579 -32.72 13.36 -5.36
N ASN A 580 -31.90 12.59 -6.08
CA ASN A 580 -31.92 11.12 -6.01
C ASN A 580 -31.37 10.58 -4.69
N GLU A 581 -30.40 11.24 -4.09
CA GLU A 581 -29.84 10.86 -2.79
C GLU A 581 -30.81 11.20 -1.64
N THR A 582 -31.49 12.35 -1.72
CA THR A 582 -32.53 12.75 -0.76
C THR A 582 -33.77 11.82 -0.83
N MET A 583 -34.15 11.38 -2.03
CA MET A 583 -35.24 10.40 -2.25
C MET A 583 -34.86 8.98 -1.80
N ARG A 584 -33.56 8.63 -1.77
CA ARG A 584 -33.07 7.36 -1.21
C ARG A 584 -33.06 7.33 0.32
N LEU A 585 -32.79 8.47 0.96
CA LEU A 585 -32.67 8.56 2.42
C LEU A 585 -34.00 8.73 3.15
N TYR A 586 -35.07 9.20 2.48
CA TYR A 586 -36.40 9.38 3.09
C TYR A 586 -37.54 8.88 2.18
N PRO A 587 -37.88 7.58 2.19
CA PRO A 587 -38.91 7.01 1.31
C PRO A 587 -40.36 7.40 1.68
N ALA A 588 -40.58 7.91 2.89
CA ALA A 588 -41.92 8.00 3.50
C ALA A 588 -42.78 9.20 3.05
N MET A 589 -42.32 10.06 2.14
CA MET A 589 -43.12 11.20 1.66
C MET A 589 -43.93 10.91 0.38
N ALA A 590 -43.85 9.69 -0.17
CA ALA A 590 -44.44 9.37 -1.48
C ALA A 590 -45.86 8.78 -1.45
N THR A 591 -46.54 8.67 -0.30
CA THR A 591 -47.91 8.10 -0.26
C THR A 591 -48.91 8.95 0.53
N GLY A 592 -49.74 9.73 -0.17
CA GLY A 592 -51.17 9.85 0.15
C GLY A 592 -51.71 11.13 0.83
N SER A 593 -52.22 12.04 -0.01
CA SER A 593 -53.40 12.91 0.18
C SER A 593 -53.30 14.25 0.96
N PRO A 594 -54.07 15.28 0.54
CA PRO A 594 -53.82 16.69 0.85
C PRO A 594 -54.72 17.23 1.97
N ARG A 595 -54.15 17.94 2.95
CA ARG A 595 -54.89 18.95 3.73
C ARG A 595 -54.01 20.15 4.03
N CYS A 596 -54.54 21.31 3.67
CA CYS A 596 -54.05 22.65 3.91
C CYS A 596 -54.37 23.07 5.36
N SER A 597 -53.42 23.67 6.09
CA SER A 597 -53.69 24.82 6.99
C SER A 597 -52.42 25.34 7.68
N THR A 598 -52.03 26.57 7.31
CA THR A 598 -51.63 27.73 8.15
C THR A 598 -50.46 27.67 9.15
N GLU A 599 -49.48 28.54 8.85
CA GLU A 599 -48.56 29.34 9.70
C GLU A 599 -47.37 28.70 10.48
N PRO A 600 -46.19 29.38 10.52
CA PRO A 600 -45.02 28.96 11.28
C PRO A 600 -44.87 29.76 12.59
N THR A 601 -44.70 29.06 13.72
CA THR A 601 -44.37 29.69 15.01
C THR A 601 -42.86 29.70 15.25
N ILE A 602 -42.36 30.88 15.60
CA ILE A 602 -40.97 31.28 15.88
C ILE A 602 -40.66 31.10 17.39
N PHE A 603 -39.35 31.01 17.73
CA PHE A 603 -38.60 31.52 18.93
C PHE A 603 -37.64 30.47 19.53
N SER A 604 -36.30 30.63 19.39
CA SER A 604 -35.34 31.44 20.19
C SER A 604 -34.82 30.70 21.44
N ALA A 605 -33.53 30.38 21.55
CA ALA A 605 -32.41 31.19 22.08
C ALA A 605 -32.08 30.89 23.56
N SER A 606 -30.79 30.60 23.84
CA SER A 606 -29.97 30.82 25.06
C SER A 606 -30.54 30.39 26.44
N THR A 607 -29.82 29.84 27.43
CA THR A 607 -28.51 30.17 28.04
C THR A 607 -28.25 29.17 29.19
N SER A 608 -26.97 28.89 29.49
CA SER A 608 -26.29 28.46 30.76
C SER A 608 -27.07 28.12 32.05
N VAL A 609 -26.56 27.14 32.83
CA VAL A 609 -26.27 27.08 34.31
C VAL A 609 -25.85 25.63 34.67
N GLN A 610 -24.58 25.31 34.98
CA GLN A 610 -23.84 25.26 36.27
C GLN A 610 -24.21 24.16 37.32
N ARG A 611 -23.18 23.31 37.60
CA ARG A 611 -22.74 22.62 38.86
C ARG A 611 -23.47 21.38 39.43
N ASP A 612 -22.64 20.32 39.57
CA ASP A 612 -22.64 19.08 40.40
C ASP A 612 -22.71 19.38 41.93
N PRO A 613 -22.82 18.44 42.93
CA PRO A 613 -22.49 16.99 42.92
C PRO A 613 -23.28 15.99 43.85
N ALA A 614 -22.92 14.70 43.69
CA ALA A 614 -22.87 13.59 44.68
C ALA A 614 -24.13 12.77 45.09
N SER A 615 -23.98 11.43 45.00
CA SER A 615 -24.14 10.40 46.04
C SER A 615 -25.08 9.20 45.72
N GLN A 616 -24.45 8.01 45.63
CA GLN A 616 -24.84 6.67 46.13
C GLN A 616 -26.17 6.06 45.60
N ILE A 617 -26.32 4.77 45.21
CA ILE A 617 -26.11 3.48 45.89
C ILE A 617 -26.32 2.36 44.83
N LEU A 618 -25.45 1.34 44.78
CA LEU A 618 -25.65 -0.02 44.17
C LEU A 618 -26.44 -0.93 45.16
N PRO A 619 -26.93 -2.18 44.89
CA PRO A 619 -26.74 -3.09 43.73
C PRO A 619 -27.99 -3.99 43.39
N ASP A 620 -27.75 -5.02 42.57
CA ASP A 620 -28.25 -6.42 42.62
C ASP A 620 -29.33 -6.93 41.63
N GLU A 621 -28.86 -7.92 40.85
CA GLU A 621 -29.46 -9.22 40.55
C GLU A 621 -30.39 -9.47 39.33
N PHE A 622 -29.92 -10.46 38.55
CA PHE A 622 -30.66 -11.59 37.93
C PHE A 622 -31.10 -11.55 36.44
N ILE A 623 -30.40 -12.42 35.69
CA ILE A 623 -30.71 -13.12 34.41
C ILE A 623 -31.89 -14.10 34.65
N PRO A 624 -32.85 -14.34 33.72
CA PRO A 624 -32.75 -15.36 32.64
C PRO A 624 -33.44 -14.97 31.31
N GLU A 625 -32.83 -15.30 30.16
CA GLU A 625 -33.16 -16.48 29.33
C GLU A 625 -34.66 -16.80 29.23
N LEU A 626 -35.23 -16.73 28.02
CA LEU A 626 -36.02 -17.80 27.39
C LEU A 626 -36.80 -17.36 26.12
N TRP A 627 -36.85 -18.30 25.17
CA TRP A 627 -37.78 -18.49 24.03
C TRP A 627 -37.37 -18.01 22.62
N LEU A 628 -36.58 -18.87 21.98
CA LEU A 628 -36.87 -19.60 20.73
C LEU A 628 -38.33 -19.56 20.18
N ASP A 629 -38.37 -19.33 18.87
CA ASP A 629 -39.10 -20.06 17.80
C ASP A 629 -40.55 -19.73 17.37
N GLU A 630 -40.70 -19.88 16.04
CA GLU A 630 -41.88 -20.08 15.19
C GLU A 630 -42.90 -18.93 14.98
N ARG A 631 -42.73 -18.22 13.85
CA ARG A 631 -43.59 -18.37 12.65
C ARG A 631 -43.04 -17.67 11.42
#